data_AF-A0A2H0ETW1-F1
#
_entry.id   AF-A0A2H0ETW1-F1
#
_cell.length_a   1.000
_cell.length_b   1.000
_cell.length_c   1.000
_cell.angle_alpha   90.00
_cell.angle_beta   90.00
_cell.angle_gamma   90.00
#
_symmetry.space_group_name_H-M   'P 1'
#
loop_
_entity.id
_entity.type
_entity.pdbx_description
1 polymer ?
#
loop_
_entity_poly.entity_id
_entity_poly.type
_entity_poly.pdbx_seq_one_letter_code
_entity_poly.pdbx_strand_id
1 'polypeptide(L)' 'MTDDPDFSTTTVAAGQLLAIIERIERLEEEKKEVTEQIKEVYAEAKGNGFDVKTLRKVIALRRKDPEERSEE' A
#
# COMPACT_ATOMS: atom_id res chain seq x y z
N MET A 1 10.69 -41.94 -25.07
CA MET A 1 10.60 -40.47 -25.08
C MET A 1 9.50 -40.14 -24.10
N THR A 2 9.88 -39.74 -22.90
CA THR A 2 8.97 -39.39 -21.81
C THR A 2 8.39 -38.02 -22.11
N ASP A 3 7.11 -37.96 -22.45
CA ASP A 3 6.29 -36.76 -22.31
C ASP A 3 6.12 -36.53 -20.80
N ASP A 4 7.02 -35.74 -20.20
CA ASP A 4 6.89 -35.21 -18.84
C ASP A 4 6.14 -33.86 -18.91
N PRO A 5 4.82 -33.81 -18.63
CA PRO A 5 4.02 -32.57 -18.73
C PRO A 5 4.33 -31.52 -17.64
N ASP A 6 5.20 -31.86 -16.69
CA ASP A 6 5.52 -31.04 -15.51
C ASP A 6 6.42 -29.83 -15.84
N PHE A 7 7.36 -29.99 -16.79
CA PHE A 7 8.38 -28.96 -17.03
C PHE A 7 7.79 -27.65 -17.61
N SER A 8 6.72 -27.73 -18.39
CA SER A 8 6.11 -26.55 -19.02
C SER A 8 5.12 -25.81 -18.11
N THR A 9 4.44 -26.49 -17.20
CA THR A 9 3.49 -25.85 -16.27
C THR A 9 4.20 -25.18 -15.10
N THR A 10 5.25 -25.83 -14.59
CA THR A 10 6.07 -25.29 -13.49
C THR A 10 6.82 -24.01 -13.90
N THR A 11 7.29 -23.92 -15.14
CA THR A 11 7.96 -22.71 -15.68
C THR A 11 7.01 -21.53 -15.89
N VAL A 12 5.79 -21.77 -16.37
CA VAL A 12 4.75 -20.73 -16.50
C VAL A 12 4.29 -20.22 -15.13
N ALA A 13 4.10 -21.11 -14.16
CA ALA A 13 3.74 -20.74 -12.80
C ALA A 13 4.83 -19.92 -12.11
N ALA A 14 6.11 -20.27 -12.31
CA ALA A 14 7.24 -19.51 -11.81
C ALA A 14 7.32 -18.09 -12.40
N GLY A 15 7.08 -17.92 -13.70
CA GLY A 15 7.05 -16.60 -14.34
C GLY A 15 5.93 -15.69 -13.84
N GLN A 16 4.73 -16.26 -13.60
CA GLN A 16 3.61 -15.52 -13.01
C GLN A 16 3.91 -15.09 -11.56
N LEU A 17 4.52 -15.96 -10.77
CA LEU A 17 4.92 -15.65 -9.39
C LEU A 17 5.93 -14.49 -9.37
N LEU A 18 6.95 -14.53 -10.22
CA LEU A 18 7.93 -13.45 -10.33
C LEU A 18 7.28 -12.11 -10.72
N ALA A 19 6.38 -12.10 -11.71
CA ALA A 19 5.67 -10.89 -12.12
C ALA A 19 4.80 -10.29 -11.00
N ILE A 20 4.18 -11.14 -10.16
CA ILE A 20 3.42 -10.69 -8.99
C ILE A 20 4.36 -10.07 -7.94
N ILE A 21 5.48 -10.74 -7.64
CA ILE A 21 6.46 -10.27 -6.66
C ILE A 21 7.01 -8.90 -7.08
N GLU A 22 7.49 -8.77 -8.31
CA GLU A 22 8.03 -7.51 -8.83
C GLU A 22 6.99 -6.37 -8.78
N ARG A 23 5.72 -6.69 -9.06
CA ARG A 23 4.64 -5.70 -8.98
C ARG A 23 4.39 -5.26 -7.55
N ILE A 24 4.43 -6.17 -6.57
CA ILE A 24 4.29 -5.85 -5.15
C ILE A 24 5.49 -5.02 -4.67
N GLU A 25 6.72 -5.37 -5.05
CA GLU A 25 7.91 -4.64 -4.65
C GLU A 25 7.89 -3.18 -5.13
N ARG A 26 7.49 -2.94 -6.39
CA ARG A 26 7.29 -1.57 -6.89
C ARG A 26 6.23 -0.81 -6.10
N LEU A 27 5.10 -1.44 -5.80
CA LEU A 27 4.02 -0.81 -5.02
C LEU A 27 4.46 -0.51 -3.56
N GLU A 28 5.29 -1.36 -2.96
CA GLU A 28 5.85 -1.09 -1.62
C GLU A 28 6.86 0.06 -1.63
N GLU A 29 7.64 0.22 -2.71
CA GLU A 29 8.52 1.38 -2.90
C GLU A 29 7.71 2.68 -3.04
N GLU A 30 6.71 2.71 -3.93
CA GLU A 30 5.81 3.86 -4.09
C GLU A 30 5.10 4.22 -2.77
N LYS A 31 4.61 3.21 -2.04
CA LYS A 31 3.99 3.40 -0.72
C LYS A 31 4.96 3.99 0.30
N LYS A 32 6.23 3.61 0.25
CA LYS A 32 7.27 4.19 1.12
C LYS A 32 7.50 5.66 0.79
N GLU A 33 7.63 6.01 -0.50
CA GLU A 33 7.77 7.40 -0.93
C GLU A 33 6.60 8.27 -0.47
N VAL A 34 5.36 7.79 -0.69
CA VAL A 34 4.14 8.48 -0.23
C VAL A 34 4.13 8.62 1.29
N THR A 35 4.59 7.60 2.02
CA THR A 35 4.66 7.66 3.49
C THR A 35 5.64 8.74 3.97
N GLU A 36 6.79 8.89 3.30
CA GLU A 36 7.74 9.96 3.62
C GLU A 36 7.16 11.35 3.31
N GLN A 37 6.52 11.52 2.14
CA GLN A 37 5.83 12.78 1.80
C GLN A 37 4.76 13.16 2.84
N ILE A 38 3.98 12.19 3.32
CA ILE A 38 2.98 12.42 4.38
C ILE A 38 3.66 12.89 5.69
N LYS A 39 4.83 12.34 6.04
CA LYS A 39 5.58 12.77 7.24
C LYS A 39 6.05 14.22 7.11
N GLU A 40 6.54 14.62 5.93
CA GLU A 40 6.97 15.99 5.65
C GLU A 40 5.82 16.98 5.83
N VAL A 41 4.62 16.67 5.30
CA VAL A 41 3.42 17.50 5.48
C VAL A 41 3.05 17.65 6.96
N TYR A 42 3.11 16.58 7.76
CA TYR A 42 2.89 16.68 9.20
C TYR A 42 3.98 17.50 9.91
N ALA A 43 5.23 17.43 9.46
CA ALA A 43 6.32 18.22 10.00
C ALA A 43 6.14 19.72 9.69
N GLU A 44 5.72 20.06 8.48
CA GLU A 44 5.37 21.43 8.08
C GLU A 44 4.21 21.96 8.92
N ALA A 45 3.13 21.18 9.06
CA ALA A 45 2.00 21.57 9.91
C ALA A 45 2.43 21.85 11.36
N LYS A 46 3.35 21.05 11.89
CA LYS A 46 3.94 21.28 13.22
C LYS A 46 4.74 22.59 13.26
N GLY A 47 5.56 22.86 12.25
CA GLY A 47 6.34 24.10 12.13
C GLY A 47 5.45 25.35 12.04
N ASN A 48 4.28 25.21 11.42
CA ASN A 48 3.25 26.25 11.32
C ASN A 48 2.37 26.38 12.58
N GLY A 49 2.64 25.60 13.64
CA GLY A 49 1.96 25.69 14.93
C GLY A 49 0.68 24.85 15.08
N PHE A 50 0.38 23.95 14.13
CA PHE A 50 -0.77 23.05 14.26
C PHE A 50 -0.45 21.82 15.14
N ASP A 51 -1.46 21.34 15.88
CA ASP A 51 -1.35 20.08 16.61
C ASP A 51 -1.52 18.87 15.67
N VAL A 52 -0.40 18.21 15.38
CA VAL A 52 -0.31 17.00 14.56
C VAL A 52 -1.18 15.85 15.10
N LYS A 53 -1.34 15.71 16.42
CA LYS A 53 -2.17 14.63 16.99
C LYS A 53 -3.63 14.83 16.62
N THR A 54 -4.11 16.06 16.75
CA THR A 54 -5.48 16.42 16.38
C THR A 54 -5.70 16.25 14.88
N LEU A 55 -4.76 16.68 14.03
CA LEU A 55 -4.84 16.48 12.58
C LEU A 55 -4.98 14.99 12.19
N ARG A 56 -4.15 14.12 12.79
CA ARG A 56 -4.24 12.66 12.57
C ARG A 56 -5.61 12.10 12.96
N LYS A 57 -6.17 12.55 14.09
CA LYS A 57 -7.51 12.14 14.54
C LYS A 57 -8.59 12.58 13.56
N VAL A 58 -8.53 13.81 13.07
CA VAL A 58 -9.48 14.34 12.08
C VAL A 58 -9.38 13.55 10.78
N ILE A 59 -8.17 13.27 10.28
CA ILE A 59 -7.98 12.46 9.06
C ILE A 59 -8.50 11.03 9.25
N ALA A 60 -8.25 10.40 10.40
CA ALA A 60 -8.77 9.08 10.70
C ALA A 60 -10.31 9.05 10.74
N LEU A 61 -10.96 10.06 11.34
CA LEU A 61 -12.41 10.21 11.33
C LEU A 61 -12.94 10.44 9.90
N ARG A 62 -12.25 11.25 9.09
CA ARG A 62 -12.63 11.50 7.69
C ARG A 62 -12.46 10.28 6.78
N ARG A 63 -11.56 9.35 7.14
CA ARG A 63 -11.40 8.08 6.43
C ARG A 63 -12.53 7.09 6.74
N LYS A 64 -13.23 7.29 7.87
CA LYS A 64 -14.26 6.39 8.39
C LYS A 64 -15.69 6.71 7.90
N ASP A 65 -15.90 7.47 6.82
CA ASP A 65 -17.27 7.81 6.39
C ASP A 65 -17.38 8.12 4.89
N PRO A 66 -18.33 7.53 4.15
CA PRO A 66 -19.74 7.37 4.57
C PRO A 66 -20.33 5.94 4.65
N GLU A 67 -19.65 4.89 4.17
CA GLU A 67 -20.23 3.52 4.06
C GLU A 67 -20.25 2.74 5.39
N GLU A 68 -19.50 3.17 6.40
CA GLU A 68 -19.48 2.54 7.73
C GLU A 68 -20.60 3.06 8.67
N ARG A 69 -21.41 4.04 8.22
CA ARG A 69 -22.41 4.74 9.05
C ARG A 69 -23.82 4.14 9.02
N SER A 70 -24.10 3.15 8.16
CA SER A 70 -25.46 2.60 7.98
C SER A 70 -25.74 1.31 8.76
N GLU A 71 -24.79 0.76 9.50
CA GLU A 71 -24.96 -0.49 10.26
C GLU A 71 -24.31 -0.43 11.65
N GLU A 72 -24.69 0.55 12.47
CA GLU A 72 -24.70 0.42 13.94
C GLU A 72 -26.02 0.97 14.50
#